data_AF-A0A951REX8-F1
#
_entry.id   AF-A0A951REX8-F1
#
_cell.length_a   1.000
_cell.length_b   1.000
_cell.length_c   1.000
_cell.angle_alpha   90.00
_cell.angle_beta   90.00
_cell.angle_gamma   90.00
#
_symmetry.space_group_name_H-M   'P 1'
#
loop_
_entity.id
_entity.type
_entity.pdbx_description
1 polymer ?
#
loop_
_entity_poly.entity_id
_entity_poly.type
_entity_poly.pdbx_seq_one_letter_code
_entity_poly.pdbx_strand_id
1 'polypeptide(L)'
;MKLNSSALLLSFLVFFLSSQITHANSNSRQPGRPNGRISVFLDTESWFDHDFVRQQIPVVNYVRDREQADVHIIITRHNAGSAGTNYAISFIGNRAFLGIDNDLTYWAAATNSSDETRRGYTNILKIGLVSYLSSTTMIDRVLVDFFSETTDALGLEEETVETDPWNNWVFEIYGGGNFGKEEKLSNYTLRTGFYADRVTTNWKIRLRPYLNFNNRTYVTTAGDIVNSTHRHGYS
;
A
#
# COMPACT_ATOMS: atom_id res chain seq x y z
N MET A 1 -15.43 80.70 -17.14
CA MET A 1 -15.38 79.70 -18.24
C MET A 1 -14.01 79.88 -18.89
N LYS A 2 -13.00 79.01 -18.79
CA LYS A 2 -12.84 77.59 -18.43
C LYS A 2 -11.55 77.45 -17.60
N LEU A 3 -11.53 76.56 -16.60
CA LEU A 3 -10.29 76.08 -15.97
C LEU A 3 -10.05 74.65 -16.44
N ASN A 4 -8.83 74.40 -16.94
CA ASN A 4 -8.40 73.14 -17.54
C ASN A 4 -8.19 72.06 -16.46
N SER A 5 -8.95 70.97 -16.54
CA SER A 5 -8.68 69.73 -15.81
C SER A 5 -7.71 68.86 -16.60
N SER A 6 -6.41 68.95 -16.31
CA SER A 6 -5.39 68.00 -16.76
C SER A 6 -4.22 67.99 -15.77
N ALA A 7 -4.48 67.61 -14.52
CA ALA A 7 -3.42 67.42 -13.53
C ALA A 7 -3.84 66.53 -12.34
N LEU A 8 -4.67 65.50 -12.55
CA LEU A 8 -5.17 64.65 -11.45
C LEU A 8 -5.10 63.13 -11.74
N LEU A 9 -4.20 62.72 -12.65
CA LEU A 9 -4.02 61.30 -13.01
C LEU A 9 -2.61 60.77 -12.70
N LEU A 10 -1.80 61.48 -11.91
CA LEU A 10 -0.44 61.07 -11.59
C LEU A 10 -0.14 60.96 -10.07
N SER A 11 -1.15 60.64 -9.26
CA SER A 11 -0.97 60.40 -7.81
C SER A 11 -1.40 58.99 -7.35
N PHE A 12 -1.72 58.07 -8.28
CA PHE A 12 -2.10 56.70 -7.93
C PHE A 12 -1.06 55.64 -8.34
N LEU A 13 0.12 56.05 -8.82
CA LEU A 13 1.17 55.15 -9.33
C LEU A 13 2.35 54.93 -8.36
N VAL A 14 2.26 55.37 -7.09
CA VAL A 14 3.34 55.19 -6.10
C VAL A 14 2.89 54.41 -4.85
N PHE A 15 1.61 54.04 -4.75
CA PHE A 15 1.10 53.18 -3.67
C PHE A 15 1.07 51.68 -4.03
N PHE A 16 1.89 51.25 -4.99
CA PHE A 16 1.99 49.85 -5.43
C PHE A 16 3.36 49.21 -5.12
N LEU A 17 4.16 49.81 -4.22
CA LEU A 17 5.45 49.25 -3.77
C LEU A 17 5.52 49.19 -2.23
N SER A 18 4.70 48.35 -1.60
CA SER A 18 5.05 47.74 -0.30
C SER A 18 4.01 46.72 0.18
N SER A 19 3.61 45.77 -0.65
CA SER A 19 3.10 44.48 -0.14
C SER A 19 4.27 43.51 -0.17
N GLN A 20 4.99 43.44 0.95
CA GLN A 20 5.92 42.34 1.21
C GLN A 20 5.13 41.05 1.03
N ILE A 21 5.39 40.33 -0.06
CA ILE A 21 4.89 38.96 -0.21
C ILE A 21 5.71 38.14 0.77
N THR A 22 5.25 38.06 2.02
CA THR A 22 5.68 37.01 2.93
C THR A 22 5.30 35.71 2.25
N HIS A 23 6.26 35.11 1.54
CA HIS A 23 6.18 33.71 1.16
C HIS A 23 6.28 32.98 2.50
N ALA A 24 5.13 32.76 3.13
CA ALA A 24 5.02 31.71 4.12
C ALA A 24 5.43 30.45 3.38
N ASN A 25 6.69 30.05 3.58
CA ASN A 25 7.19 28.78 3.13
C ASN A 25 6.37 27.75 3.89
N SER A 26 5.21 27.38 3.34
CA SER A 26 4.45 26.22 3.80
C SER A 26 5.25 24.99 3.36
N ASN A 27 6.40 24.80 4.00
CA ASN A 27 6.83 23.46 4.38
C ASN A 27 5.70 22.91 5.23
N SER A 28 4.64 22.44 4.60
CA SER A 28 3.65 21.57 5.19
C SER A 28 4.33 20.21 5.39
N ARG A 29 5.35 20.18 6.24
CA ARG A 29 5.50 19.04 7.14
C ARG A 29 4.21 19.08 7.94
N GLN A 30 3.28 18.18 7.61
CA GLN A 30 2.16 17.90 8.50
C GLN A 30 2.71 17.84 9.92
N PRO A 31 1.99 18.36 10.95
CA PRO A 31 2.45 18.27 12.32
C PRO A 31 2.88 16.83 12.55
N GLY A 32 4.19 16.64 12.74
CA GLY A 32 4.78 15.33 12.91
C GLY A 32 3.99 14.68 14.02
N ARG A 33 3.36 13.53 13.73
CA ARG A 33 2.61 12.82 14.76
C ARG A 33 3.54 12.70 15.98
N PRO A 34 3.07 12.98 17.20
CA PRO A 34 3.94 13.23 18.36
C PRO A 34 4.98 12.13 18.64
N ASN A 35 4.73 10.92 18.12
CA ASN A 35 5.53 9.72 18.32
C ASN A 35 6.34 9.27 17.10
N GLY A 36 6.33 10.01 15.98
CA GLY A 36 7.05 9.62 14.75
C GLY A 36 6.48 8.40 14.01
N ARG A 37 5.33 7.87 14.43
CA ARG A 37 4.71 6.68 13.83
C ARG A 37 3.86 7.02 12.61
N ILE A 38 3.90 6.13 11.63
CA ILE A 38 2.97 6.14 10.51
C ILE A 38 1.60 5.59 10.93
N SER A 39 0.53 6.13 10.35
CA SER A 39 -0.82 5.58 10.51
C SER A 39 -1.09 4.51 9.46
N VAL A 40 -1.55 3.35 9.89
CA VAL A 40 -1.85 2.19 9.03
C VAL A 40 -3.33 1.86 9.15
N PHE A 41 -3.99 1.72 8.00
CA PHE A 41 -5.32 1.14 7.91
C PHE A 41 -5.20 -0.29 7.36
N LEU A 42 -5.81 -1.24 8.06
CA LEU A 42 -5.85 -2.65 7.66
C LEU A 42 -7.23 -2.93 7.07
N ASP A 43 -7.26 -3.17 5.77
CA ASP A 43 -8.45 -3.55 5.00
C ASP A 43 -8.43 -5.06 4.79
N THR A 44 -9.18 -5.74 5.65
CA THR A 44 -9.15 -7.20 5.80
C THR A 44 -10.55 -7.72 6.05
N GLU A 45 -10.80 -8.98 5.68
CA GLU A 45 -12.05 -9.65 6.00
C GLU A 45 -12.04 -10.25 7.42
N SER A 46 -13.15 -10.89 7.83
CA SER A 46 -13.39 -11.39 9.19
C SER A 46 -12.44 -12.47 9.70
N TRP A 47 -11.68 -13.12 8.83
CA TRP A 47 -10.74 -14.18 9.20
C TRP A 47 -9.42 -13.65 9.79
N PHE A 48 -9.17 -12.35 9.67
CA PHE A 48 -7.88 -11.75 10.01
C PHE A 48 -7.75 -11.44 11.51
N ASP A 49 -6.66 -11.92 12.12
CA ASP A 49 -6.37 -11.69 13.54
C ASP A 49 -5.71 -10.30 13.75
N HIS A 50 -6.54 -9.27 13.90
CA HIS A 50 -6.08 -7.90 14.12
C HIS A 50 -5.27 -7.74 15.41
N ASP A 51 -5.63 -8.46 16.47
CA ASP A 51 -5.00 -8.28 17.77
C ASP A 51 -3.60 -8.87 17.76
N PHE A 52 -3.41 -10.04 17.15
CA PHE A 52 -2.08 -10.60 16.93
C PHE A 52 -1.19 -9.66 16.11
N VAL A 53 -1.69 -9.11 15.00
CA VAL A 53 -0.89 -8.20 14.17
C VAL A 53 -0.53 -6.92 14.92
N ARG A 54 -1.47 -6.34 15.67
CA ARG A 54 -1.20 -5.15 16.50
C ARG A 54 -0.14 -5.41 17.56
N GLN A 55 -0.17 -6.58 18.19
CA GLN A 55 0.86 -6.99 19.17
C GLN A 55 2.22 -7.18 18.50
N GLN A 56 2.26 -7.80 17.32
CA GLN A 56 3.50 -8.12 16.62
C GLN A 56 4.14 -6.92 15.91
N ILE A 57 3.36 -5.89 15.59
CA ILE A 57 3.83 -4.69 14.89
C ILE A 57 3.38 -3.44 15.66
N PRO A 58 4.02 -3.15 16.81
CA PRO A 58 3.64 -2.04 17.67
C PRO A 58 4.24 -0.69 17.23
N VAL A 59 5.08 -0.67 16.19
CA VAL A 59 5.82 0.53 15.72
C VAL A 59 4.98 1.47 14.86
N VAL A 60 3.77 1.05 14.48
CA VAL A 60 2.82 1.87 13.71
C VAL A 60 1.64 2.30 14.59
N ASN A 61 0.81 3.21 14.08
CA ASN A 61 -0.47 3.56 14.67
C ASN A 61 -1.61 2.98 13.83
N TYR A 62 -2.50 2.18 14.41
CA TYR A 62 -3.61 1.60 13.66
C TYR A 62 -4.82 2.54 13.70
N VAL A 63 -5.28 2.95 12.52
CA VAL A 63 -6.47 3.80 12.37
C VAL A 63 -7.66 2.98 11.89
N ARG A 64 -8.87 3.43 12.23
CA ARG A 64 -10.12 2.81 11.78
C ARG A 64 -10.66 3.40 10.48
N ASP A 65 -10.19 4.59 10.13
CA ASP A 65 -10.60 5.32 8.94
C ASP A 65 -9.45 5.31 7.94
N ARG A 66 -9.75 4.89 6.71
CA ARG A 66 -8.80 4.84 5.59
C ARG A 66 -8.21 6.23 5.27
N GLU A 67 -8.95 7.31 5.49
CA GLU A 67 -8.53 8.67 5.15
C GLU A 67 -7.45 9.21 6.11
N GLN A 68 -7.42 8.66 7.31
CA GLN A 68 -6.41 8.97 8.32
C GLN A 68 -5.12 8.16 8.15
N ALA A 69 -5.08 7.23 7.20
CA ALA A 69 -3.94 6.34 6.97
C ALA A 69 -2.85 7.04 6.14
N ASP A 70 -1.59 6.80 6.50
CA ASP A 70 -0.44 7.01 5.62
C ASP A 70 -0.22 5.81 4.70
N VAL A 71 -0.60 4.61 5.18
CA VAL A 71 -0.48 3.37 4.43
C VAL A 71 -1.80 2.61 4.56
N HIS A 72 -2.42 2.34 3.42
CA HIS A 72 -3.58 1.46 3.33
C HIS A 72 -3.08 0.08 2.92
N ILE A 73 -3.28 -0.90 3.79
CA ILE A 73 -2.89 -2.28 3.55
C ILE A 73 -4.14 -3.09 3.25
N ILE A 74 -4.18 -3.73 2.09
CA ILE A 74 -5.26 -4.64 1.69
C ILE A 74 -4.75 -6.06 1.75
N ILE A 75 -5.48 -6.94 2.43
CA ILE A 75 -5.11 -8.35 2.55
C ILE A 75 -6.28 -9.20 2.09
N THR A 76 -6.07 -9.93 0.99
CA THR A 76 -7.02 -10.91 0.48
C THR A 76 -6.44 -12.31 0.65
N ARG A 77 -7.31 -13.28 0.91
CA ARG A 77 -6.95 -14.71 0.91
C ARG A 77 -7.62 -15.39 -0.27
N HIS A 78 -6.91 -16.33 -0.87
CA HIS A 78 -7.38 -17.12 -1.99
C HIS A 78 -7.08 -18.59 -1.70
N ASN A 79 -8.13 -19.40 -1.63
CA ASN A 79 -8.03 -20.82 -1.28
C ASN A 79 -7.73 -21.64 -2.54
N ALA A 80 -6.66 -22.42 -2.52
CA ALA A 80 -6.24 -23.30 -3.60
C ALA A 80 -6.62 -24.78 -3.34
N GLY A 81 -7.62 -25.02 -2.49
CA GLY A 81 -8.08 -26.36 -2.13
C GLY A 81 -7.11 -27.07 -1.19
N SER A 82 -6.80 -28.33 -1.51
CA SER A 82 -5.88 -29.17 -0.72
C SER A 82 -4.43 -28.70 -0.74
N ALA A 83 -4.04 -27.83 -1.68
CA ALA A 83 -2.68 -27.32 -1.76
C ALA A 83 -2.37 -26.27 -0.67
N GLY A 84 -3.35 -25.45 -0.29
CA GLY A 84 -3.15 -24.39 0.69
C GLY A 84 -3.91 -23.10 0.39
N THR A 85 -3.42 -22.01 0.96
CA THR A 85 -4.03 -20.68 0.84
C THR A 85 -2.97 -19.63 0.50
N ASN A 86 -3.23 -18.85 -0.54
CA ASN A 86 -2.43 -17.69 -0.91
C ASN A 86 -2.99 -16.42 -0.25
N TYR A 87 -2.12 -15.63 0.36
CA TYR A 87 -2.43 -14.33 0.95
C TYR A 87 -1.78 -13.23 0.12
N ALA A 88 -2.58 -12.43 -0.58
CA ALA A 88 -2.09 -11.31 -1.36
C ALA A 88 -2.19 -10.02 -0.52
N ILE A 89 -1.08 -9.32 -0.38
CA ILE A 89 -0.91 -8.16 0.50
C ILE A 89 -0.47 -6.96 -0.33
N SER A 90 -1.34 -5.95 -0.46
CA SER A 90 -0.99 -4.66 -1.07
C SER A 90 -0.75 -3.60 -0.01
N PHE A 91 0.26 -2.77 -0.23
CA PHE A 91 0.53 -1.57 0.53
C PHE A 91 0.40 -0.38 -0.41
N ILE A 92 -0.49 0.55 -0.06
CA ILE A 92 -0.79 1.73 -0.84
C ILE A 92 -0.40 2.95 -0.02
N GLY A 93 0.57 3.71 -0.52
CA GLY A 93 1.09 4.90 0.13
C GLY A 93 0.18 6.11 -0.06
N ASN A 94 -0.06 6.85 1.03
CA ASN A 94 -0.85 8.07 1.06
C ASN A 94 -0.01 9.26 1.57
N ARG A 95 -0.44 10.47 1.21
CA ARG A 95 0.17 11.75 1.63
C ARG A 95 1.68 11.79 1.34
N ALA A 96 2.52 11.76 2.36
CA ALA A 96 3.97 11.81 2.21
C ALA A 96 4.55 10.55 1.52
N PHE A 97 3.78 9.46 1.44
CA PHE A 97 4.19 8.19 0.86
C PHE A 97 3.57 7.92 -0.51
N LEU A 98 2.99 8.93 -1.17
CA LEU A 98 2.42 8.77 -2.51
C LEU A 98 3.46 8.19 -3.49
N GLY A 99 3.07 7.14 -4.20
CA GLY A 99 3.93 6.44 -5.17
C GLY A 99 4.85 5.39 -4.55
N ILE A 100 4.90 5.27 -3.22
CA ILE A 100 5.56 4.16 -2.52
C ILE A 100 4.49 3.09 -2.30
N ASP A 101 4.33 2.21 -3.27
CA ASP A 101 3.39 1.09 -3.23
C ASP A 101 4.15 -0.24 -3.29
N ASN A 102 3.64 -1.27 -2.63
CA ASN A 102 4.23 -2.60 -2.65
C ASN A 102 3.17 -3.69 -2.75
N ASP A 103 3.49 -4.77 -3.45
CA ASP A 103 2.67 -5.98 -3.50
C ASP A 103 3.53 -7.16 -3.07
N LEU A 104 3.07 -7.86 -2.03
CA LEU A 104 3.72 -9.04 -1.49
C LEU A 104 2.72 -10.19 -1.37
N THR A 105 3.23 -11.42 -1.33
CA THR A 105 2.41 -12.62 -1.19
C THR A 105 2.96 -13.52 -0.09
N TYR A 106 2.07 -14.21 0.62
CA TYR A 106 2.42 -15.31 1.52
C TYR A 106 1.65 -16.57 1.13
N TRP A 107 2.35 -17.68 0.96
CA TRP A 107 1.73 -19.00 0.74
C TRP A 107 1.71 -19.77 2.05
N ALA A 108 0.52 -20.17 2.50
CA ALA A 108 0.34 -21.11 3.60
C ALA A 108 0.00 -22.48 3.01
N ALA A 109 0.81 -23.51 3.27
CA ALA A 109 0.47 -24.87 2.89
C ALA A 109 -0.77 -25.34 3.66
N ALA A 110 -1.52 -26.30 3.11
CA ALA A 110 -2.69 -26.84 3.81
C ALA A 110 -2.35 -27.52 5.15
N THR A 111 -1.10 -27.94 5.34
CA THR A 111 -0.56 -28.50 6.57
C THR A 111 -0.23 -27.46 7.63
N ASN A 112 -0.14 -26.17 7.29
CA ASN A 112 0.11 -25.12 8.26
C ASN A 112 -1.02 -25.04 9.29
N SER A 113 -0.64 -24.97 10.55
CA SER A 113 -1.54 -24.58 11.62
C SER A 113 -1.98 -23.12 11.46
N SER A 114 -3.05 -22.75 12.17
CA SER A 114 -3.51 -21.36 12.23
C SER A 114 -2.43 -20.41 12.80
N ASP A 115 -1.60 -20.87 13.73
CA ASP A 115 -0.54 -20.04 14.32
C ASP A 115 0.60 -19.77 13.33
N GLU A 116 1.04 -20.81 12.62
CA GLU A 116 2.06 -20.68 11.57
C GLU A 116 1.56 -19.77 10.45
N THR A 117 0.31 -19.93 10.04
CA THR A 117 -0.32 -19.10 9.01
C THR A 117 -0.33 -17.62 9.41
N ARG A 118 -0.77 -17.30 10.64
CA ARG A 118 -0.79 -15.90 11.11
C ARG A 118 0.58 -15.30 11.29
N ARG A 119 1.56 -16.08 11.76
CA ARG A 119 2.96 -15.65 11.83
C ARG A 119 3.52 -15.34 10.45
N GLY A 120 3.24 -16.18 9.46
CA GLY A 120 3.70 -16.03 8.09
C GLY A 120 3.22 -14.75 7.43
N TYR A 121 1.91 -14.50 7.36
CA TYR A 121 1.42 -13.24 6.76
C TYR A 121 1.87 -12.01 7.58
N THR A 122 2.00 -12.13 8.90
CA THR A 122 2.48 -11.03 9.75
C THR A 122 3.94 -10.69 9.47
N ASN A 123 4.77 -11.67 9.14
CA ASN A 123 6.16 -11.43 8.74
C ASN A 123 6.23 -10.65 7.42
N ILE A 124 5.37 -11.00 6.45
CA ILE A 124 5.29 -10.25 5.19
C ILE A 124 4.79 -8.81 5.44
N LEU A 125 3.84 -8.62 6.36
CA LEU A 125 3.44 -7.28 6.80
C LEU A 125 4.60 -6.47 7.34
N LYS A 126 5.45 -7.06 8.19
CA LYS A 126 6.66 -6.41 8.72
C LYS A 126 7.60 -5.98 7.60
N ILE A 127 7.90 -6.89 6.66
CA ILE A 127 8.80 -6.63 5.52
C ILE A 127 8.27 -5.48 4.65
N GLY A 128 6.99 -5.51 4.27
CA GLY A 128 6.40 -4.46 3.44
C GLY A 128 6.39 -3.09 4.12
N LEU A 129 6.18 -3.06 5.45
CA LEU A 129 6.22 -1.82 6.23
C LEU A 129 7.61 -1.17 6.30
N VAL A 130 8.71 -1.93 6.11
CA VAL A 130 10.08 -1.38 6.14
C VAL A 130 10.24 -0.23 5.15
N SER A 131 9.64 -0.34 3.95
CA SER A 131 9.70 0.71 2.92
C SER A 131 9.21 2.06 3.44
N TYR A 132 8.12 2.06 4.23
CA TYR A 132 7.52 3.27 4.79
C TYR A 132 8.21 3.73 6.08
N LEU A 133 8.66 2.79 6.90
CA LEU A 133 9.35 3.11 8.15
C LEU A 133 10.74 3.71 7.89
N SER A 134 11.37 3.37 6.75
CA SER A 134 12.72 3.84 6.37
C SER A 134 12.90 5.35 6.38
N SER A 135 11.85 6.12 6.14
CA SER A 135 11.89 7.59 6.15
C SER A 135 11.41 8.20 7.48
N THR A 136 11.34 7.40 8.54
CA THR A 136 10.82 7.81 9.86
C THR A 136 11.78 7.43 10.98
N THR A 137 11.63 8.05 12.16
CA THR A 137 12.40 7.67 13.36
C THR A 137 12.06 6.29 13.92
N MET A 138 11.01 5.64 13.40
CA MET A 138 10.68 4.27 13.80
C MET A 138 11.60 3.22 13.17
N ILE A 139 12.40 3.57 12.15
CA ILE A 139 13.35 2.63 11.52
C ILE A 139 14.36 2.06 12.52
N ASP A 140 14.75 2.86 13.53
CA ASP A 140 15.68 2.46 14.60
C ASP A 140 15.13 1.34 15.50
N ARG A 141 13.83 1.03 15.37
CA ARG A 141 13.15 -0.05 16.11
C ARG A 141 12.88 -1.28 15.26
N VAL A 142 13.42 -1.32 14.04
CA VAL A 142 13.25 -2.41 13.09
C VAL A 142 14.56 -3.18 12.96
N LEU A 143 14.49 -4.49 13.19
CA LEU A 143 15.56 -5.42 12.86
C LEU A 143 15.08 -6.29 11.69
N VAL A 144 15.90 -6.39 10.64
CA VAL A 144 15.67 -7.27 9.50
C VAL A 144 16.86 -8.20 9.38
N ASP A 145 16.64 -9.48 9.66
CA ASP A 145 17.64 -10.52 9.53
C ASP A 145 17.44 -11.30 8.23
N PHE A 146 18.55 -11.69 7.61
CA PHE A 146 18.57 -12.56 6.43
C PHE A 146 19.16 -13.92 6.82
N PHE A 147 18.42 -14.98 6.53
CA PHE A 147 18.88 -16.35 6.74
C PHE A 147 19.21 -16.95 5.38
N SER A 148 20.41 -17.50 5.23
CA SER A 148 20.70 -18.38 4.10
C SER A 148 20.24 -19.78 4.44
N GLU A 149 19.41 -20.40 3.59
CA GLU A 149 19.17 -21.82 3.70
C GLU A 149 20.46 -22.57 3.33
N THR A 150 21.18 -23.10 4.30
CA THR A 150 21.97 -24.31 4.06
C THR A 150 20.97 -25.43 3.86
N THR A 151 20.65 -25.72 2.60
CA THR A 151 20.09 -26.92 1.90
C THR A 151 19.26 -28.01 2.64
N ASP A 152 19.10 -28.02 3.95
CA ASP A 152 18.53 -29.14 4.72
C ASP A 152 17.05 -28.95 5.12
N ALA A 153 16.36 -27.96 4.54
CA ALA A 153 14.95 -27.68 4.83
C ALA A 153 13.99 -27.98 3.67
N LEU A 154 14.37 -28.84 2.73
CA LEU A 154 13.42 -29.48 1.80
C LEU A 154 13.03 -30.85 2.34
N GLY A 155 12.30 -30.85 3.45
CA GLY A 155 11.44 -31.97 3.83
C GLY A 155 10.29 -32.08 2.81
N LEU A 156 10.62 -32.58 1.62
CA LEU A 156 9.63 -33.08 0.67
C LEU A 156 9.19 -34.44 1.20
N GLU A 157 8.20 -34.45 2.09
CA GLU A 157 7.48 -35.68 2.37
C GLU A 157 6.75 -36.10 1.10
N GLU A 158 6.97 -37.35 0.67
CA GLU A 158 6.27 -37.97 -0.45
C GLU A 158 4.79 -38.15 -0.06
N GLU A 159 3.95 -37.18 -0.41
CA GLU A 159 2.51 -37.34 -0.30
C GLU A 159 2.03 -38.42 -1.28
N THR A 160 1.21 -39.34 -0.78
CA THR A 160 0.60 -40.42 -1.55
C THR A 160 -0.22 -39.86 -2.71
N VAL A 161 0.14 -40.29 -3.91
CA VAL A 161 -0.41 -39.83 -5.20
C VAL A 161 -1.89 -40.21 -5.31
N GLU A 162 -2.78 -39.31 -4.93
CA GLU A 162 -4.03 -39.13 -5.67
C GLU A 162 -3.64 -38.55 -7.05
N THR A 163 -4.23 -39.05 -8.13
CA THR A 163 -3.82 -38.66 -9.48
C THR A 163 -4.19 -37.19 -9.72
N ASP A 164 -3.23 -36.29 -9.55
CA ASP A 164 -3.42 -34.86 -9.78
C ASP A 164 -3.69 -34.57 -11.27
N PRO A 165 -4.92 -34.13 -11.63
CA PRO A 165 -5.28 -33.87 -13.02
C PRO A 165 -4.60 -32.61 -13.59
N TRP A 166 -3.99 -31.77 -12.74
CA TRP A 166 -3.36 -30.51 -13.15
C TRP A 166 -1.83 -30.56 -13.18
N ASN A 167 -1.20 -31.71 -12.92
CA ASN A 167 0.26 -31.89 -12.98
C ASN A 167 1.03 -30.80 -12.20
N ASN A 168 0.62 -30.61 -10.96
CA ASN A 168 1.15 -29.71 -9.95
C ASN A 168 1.04 -28.23 -10.32
N TRP A 169 0.13 -27.88 -11.23
CA TRP A 169 -0.18 -26.49 -11.53
C TRP A 169 -1.33 -25.98 -10.67
N VAL A 170 -1.11 -24.81 -10.07
CA VAL A 170 -2.13 -24.03 -9.38
C VAL A 170 -2.34 -22.73 -10.15
N PHE A 171 -3.58 -22.47 -10.55
CA PHE A 171 -3.97 -21.25 -11.24
C PHE A 171 -4.95 -20.46 -10.39
N GLU A 172 -4.77 -19.14 -10.35
CA GLU A 172 -5.67 -18.25 -9.62
C GLU A 172 -5.78 -16.92 -10.34
N ILE A 173 -7.01 -16.44 -10.52
CA ILE A 173 -7.29 -15.08 -10.98
C ILE A 173 -7.93 -14.36 -9.80
N TYR A 174 -7.39 -13.20 -9.44
CA TYR A 174 -7.97 -12.37 -8.41
C TYR A 174 -8.19 -10.96 -8.92
N GLY A 175 -9.22 -10.32 -8.38
CA GLY A 175 -9.59 -8.95 -8.71
C GLY A 175 -10.36 -8.32 -7.56
N GLY A 176 -10.06 -7.07 -7.25
CA GLY A 176 -10.71 -6.32 -6.20
C GLY A 176 -10.51 -4.83 -6.41
N GLY A 177 -11.45 -4.01 -5.93
CA GLY A 177 -11.33 -2.57 -6.09
C GLY A 177 -12.26 -1.82 -5.16
N ASN A 178 -11.84 -0.61 -4.79
CA ASN A 178 -12.57 0.25 -3.89
C ASN A 178 -12.86 1.57 -4.61
N PHE A 179 -14.10 2.04 -4.48
CA PHE A 179 -14.53 3.32 -5.02
C PHE A 179 -15.10 4.17 -3.89
N GLY A 180 -14.71 5.44 -3.83
CA GLY A 180 -15.28 6.41 -2.91
C GLY A 180 -15.41 7.77 -3.59
N LYS A 181 -16.53 8.44 -3.31
CA LYS A 181 -16.85 9.74 -3.89
C LYS A 181 -17.43 10.65 -2.82
N GLU A 182 -16.83 11.83 -2.69
CA GLU A 182 -17.20 12.92 -1.82
C GLU A 182 -17.37 14.21 -2.63
N GLU A 183 -17.89 15.27 -2.01
CA GLU A 183 -18.15 16.56 -2.68
C GLU A 183 -16.89 17.14 -3.35
N LYS A 184 -15.71 16.90 -2.75
CA LYS A 184 -14.43 17.46 -3.25
C LYS A 184 -13.35 16.41 -3.58
N LEU A 185 -13.61 15.12 -3.33
CA LEU A 185 -12.65 14.04 -3.48
C LEU A 185 -13.29 12.82 -4.13
N SER A 186 -12.63 12.24 -5.14
CA SER A 186 -12.98 10.91 -5.65
C SER A 186 -11.74 10.02 -5.66
N ASN A 187 -11.89 8.79 -5.18
CA ASN A 187 -10.86 7.76 -5.23
C ASN A 187 -11.41 6.49 -5.89
N TYR A 188 -10.59 5.91 -6.76
CA TYR A 188 -10.86 4.65 -7.44
C TYR A 188 -9.58 3.83 -7.45
N THR A 189 -9.63 2.66 -6.83
CA THR A 189 -8.53 1.70 -6.85
C THR A 189 -9.06 0.40 -7.45
N LEU A 190 -8.37 -0.15 -8.43
CA LEU A 190 -8.64 -1.44 -9.03
C LEU A 190 -7.34 -2.25 -9.04
N ARG A 191 -7.42 -3.48 -8.55
CA ARG A 191 -6.34 -4.45 -8.55
C ARG A 191 -6.82 -5.71 -9.20
N THR A 192 -6.05 -6.23 -10.14
CA THR A 192 -6.29 -7.51 -10.79
C THR A 192 -4.97 -8.24 -10.95
N GLY A 193 -4.97 -9.56 -10.79
CA GLY A 193 -3.79 -10.35 -11.07
C GLY A 193 -4.13 -11.79 -11.42
N PHE A 194 -3.13 -12.45 -11.98
CA PHE A 194 -3.17 -13.85 -12.34
C PHE A 194 -1.95 -14.54 -11.76
N TYR A 195 -2.15 -15.72 -11.20
CA TYR A 195 -1.12 -16.60 -10.69
C TYR A 195 -1.17 -17.91 -11.46
N ALA A 196 0.00 -18.38 -11.88
CA ALA A 196 0.23 -19.73 -12.33
C ALA A 196 1.53 -20.25 -11.71
N ASP A 197 1.39 -21.13 -10.74
CA ASP A 197 2.52 -21.74 -10.03
C ASP A 197 2.57 -23.23 -10.36
N ARG A 198 3.75 -23.73 -10.71
CA ARG A 198 4.04 -25.16 -10.82
C ARG A 198 5.11 -25.55 -9.81
N VAL A 199 4.80 -26.48 -8.92
CA VAL A 199 5.75 -26.94 -7.89
C VAL A 199 6.00 -28.43 -8.07
N THR A 200 7.23 -28.79 -8.44
CA THR A 200 7.67 -30.19 -8.48
C THR A 200 8.91 -30.36 -7.61
N THR A 201 9.26 -31.61 -7.28
CA THR A 201 10.48 -31.96 -6.52
C THR A 201 11.73 -31.30 -7.10
N ASN A 202 11.82 -31.28 -8.43
CA ASN A 202 12.99 -30.76 -9.12
C ASN A 202 12.84 -29.26 -9.39
N TRP A 203 11.73 -28.82 -9.99
CA TRP A 203 11.61 -27.47 -10.56
C TRP A 203 10.38 -26.73 -10.03
N LYS A 204 10.57 -25.44 -9.73
CA LYS A 204 9.51 -24.49 -9.33
C LYS A 204 9.39 -23.41 -10.41
N ILE A 205 8.19 -23.23 -10.95
CA ILE A 205 7.86 -22.19 -11.95
C ILE A 205 6.78 -21.30 -11.34
N ARG A 206 6.93 -19.98 -11.46
CA ARG A 206 5.94 -18.99 -11.00
C ARG A 206 5.72 -17.93 -12.06
N LEU A 207 4.46 -17.66 -12.37
CA LEU A 207 4.04 -16.59 -13.28
C LEU A 207 2.98 -15.77 -12.56
N ARG A 208 3.30 -14.51 -12.24
CA ARG A 208 2.43 -13.67 -11.41
C ARG A 208 2.23 -12.25 -11.98
N PRO A 209 1.68 -12.10 -13.20
CA PRO A 209 1.37 -10.78 -13.71
C PRO A 209 0.26 -10.11 -12.88
N TYR A 210 0.46 -8.84 -12.56
CA TYR A 210 -0.52 -8.03 -11.84
C TYR A 210 -0.68 -6.65 -12.49
N LEU A 211 -1.87 -6.09 -12.30
CA LEU A 211 -2.26 -4.76 -12.74
C LEU A 211 -2.94 -4.03 -11.58
N ASN A 212 -2.34 -2.91 -11.19
CA ASN A 212 -2.87 -1.99 -10.20
C ASN A 212 -3.18 -0.65 -10.88
N PHE A 213 -4.42 -0.20 -10.75
CA PHE A 213 -4.88 1.09 -11.21
C PHE A 213 -5.37 1.90 -10.02
N ASN A 214 -4.76 3.06 -9.78
CA ASN A 214 -5.14 3.96 -8.69
C ASN A 214 -5.38 5.37 -9.26
N ASN A 215 -6.60 5.86 -9.11
CA ASN A 215 -6.99 7.18 -9.59
C ASN A 215 -7.57 8.01 -8.44
N ARG A 216 -7.09 9.25 -8.30
CA ARG A 216 -7.58 10.20 -7.31
C ARG A 216 -7.81 11.56 -7.94
N THR A 217 -9.02 12.07 -7.82
CA THR A 217 -9.43 13.38 -8.34
C THR A 217 -9.85 14.30 -7.21
N TYR A 218 -9.37 15.54 -7.24
CA TYR A 218 -9.71 16.61 -6.31
C TYR A 218 -10.44 17.73 -7.06
N VAL A 219 -11.63 18.13 -6.58
CA VAL A 219 -12.39 19.25 -7.15
C VAL A 219 -12.03 20.52 -6.37
N THR A 220 -11.52 21.55 -7.05
CA THR A 220 -11.20 22.86 -6.44
C THR A 220 -12.00 23.98 -7.11
N THR A 221 -12.10 25.13 -6.45
CA THR A 221 -12.79 26.32 -6.99
C THR A 221 -12.15 26.87 -8.27
N ALA A 222 -10.93 26.42 -8.62
CA ALA A 222 -10.19 26.82 -9.82
C ALA A 222 -10.16 25.72 -10.91
N GLY A 223 -10.81 24.57 -10.70
CA GLY A 223 -10.84 23.41 -11.61
C GLY A 223 -10.48 22.08 -10.92
N ASP A 224 -10.60 20.98 -11.67
CA ASP A 224 -10.31 19.63 -11.18
C ASP A 224 -8.81 19.31 -11.28
N ILE A 225 -8.21 18.81 -10.19
CA ILE A 225 -6.86 18.28 -10.15
C ILE A 225 -6.95 16.75 -10.15
N VAL A 226 -6.49 16.11 -11.23
CA VAL A 226 -6.49 14.65 -11.39
C VAL A 226 -5.08 14.12 -11.18
N ASN A 227 -4.93 13.16 -10.26
CA ASN A 227 -3.71 12.37 -10.10
C ASN A 227 -4.03 10.90 -10.41
N SER A 228 -3.43 10.38 -11.48
CA SER A 228 -3.63 9.00 -11.93
C SER A 228 -2.30 8.26 -11.92
N THR A 229 -2.25 7.13 -11.19
CA THR A 229 -1.09 6.26 -11.14
C THR A 229 -1.50 4.87 -11.61
N HIS A 230 -0.85 4.38 -12.66
CA HIS A 230 -0.96 3.00 -13.12
C HIS A 230 0.36 2.25 -12.83
N ARG A 231 0.26 1.01 -12.32
CA ARG A 231 1.41 0.13 -12.15
C ARG A 231 1.05 -1.28 -12.63
N HIS A 232 1.89 -1.82 -13.50
CA HIS A 232 1.82 -3.20 -13.96
C HIS A 232 3.18 -3.87 -13.72
N GLY A 233 3.18 -5.17 -13.44
CA GLY A 233 4.42 -5.90 -13.19
C GLY A 233 4.22 -7.40 -13.31
N TYR A 234 5.33 -8.12 -13.29
CA TYR A 234 5.39 -9.57 -13.21
C TYR A 234 6.54 -9.97 -12.29
N SER A 235 6.38 -11.06 -11.55
CA SER A 235 7.42 -11.68 -10.71
C SER A 235 7.49 -13.18 -10.98
#